data_AF-A0A7X6RTE5-F1
#
_entry.id   AF-A0A7X6RTE5-F1
#
_cell.length_a   1.000
_cell.length_b   1.000
_cell.length_c   1.000
_cell.angle_alpha   90.00
_cell.angle_beta   90.00
_cell.angle_gamma   90.00
#
_symmetry.space_group_name_H-M   'P 1'
#
loop_
_entity.id
_entity.type
_entity.pdbx_description
1 polymer ?
#
loop_
_entity_poly.entity_id
_entity_poly.type
_entity_poly.pdbx_seq_one_letter_code
_entity_poly.pdbx_strand_id
1 'polypeptide(L)' 'MGALIANIFGLCLCWMLSIVGVILAVIALTMTTTNPQTARTCTIISWVLFGVGTALYVVLFFFYGAMGLMSVFATNSAY' A
#
# COMPACT_ATOMS: atom_id res chain seq x y z
N MET A 1 0.02 15.25 5.17
CA MET A 1 1.37 14.98 4.60
C MET A 1 1.81 13.53 4.73
N GLY A 2 1.75 12.89 5.91
CA GLY A 2 2.21 11.49 6.07
C GLY A 2 1.59 10.47 5.10
N ALA A 3 0.28 10.59 4.80
CA ALA A 3 -0.40 9.73 3.84
C ALA A 3 0.17 9.81 2.41
N LEU A 4 0.58 11.02 1.97
CA LEU A 4 1.17 11.23 0.66
C LEU A 4 2.50 10.47 0.55
N ILE A 5 3.36 10.66 1.55
CA ILE A 5 4.68 10.05 1.62
C ILE A 5 4.55 8.52 1.63
N ALA A 6 3.65 7.98 2.47
CA ALA A 6 3.39 6.54 2.55
C ALA A 6 2.95 5.96 1.19
N ASN A 7 2.01 6.61 0.50
CA ASN A 7 1.56 6.14 -0.81
C ASN A 7 2.61 6.32 -1.92
N ILE A 8 3.52 7.30 -1.83
CA ILE A 8 4.67 7.40 -2.74
C ILE A 8 5.62 6.21 -2.56
N PHE A 9 5.93 5.84 -1.32
CA PHE A 9 6.74 4.65 -1.04
C PHE A 9 6.05 3.37 -1.55
N GLY A 10 4.74 3.23 -1.37
CA GLY A 10 3.97 2.13 -1.94
C GLY A 10 4.05 2.08 -3.47
N LEU A 11 4.12 3.23 -4.14
CA LEU A 11 4.24 3.31 -5.60
C LEU A 11 5.63 2.85 -6.09
N CYS A 12 6.69 3.18 -5.35
CA CYS A 12 8.04 2.65 -5.59
C CYS A 12 8.14 1.12 -5.38
N LEU A 13 7.27 0.56 -4.54
CA LEU A 13 7.10 -0.89 -4.35
C LEU A 13 6.22 -1.53 -5.45
N CYS A 14 5.92 -0.81 -6.53
CA CYS A 14 5.12 -1.23 -7.69
C CYS A 14 3.66 -1.58 -7.36
N TRP A 15 3.01 -0.77 -6.52
CA TRP A 15 1.60 -0.95 -6.22
C TRP A 15 0.63 -0.05 -6.96
N MET A 16 -0.25 -0.69 -7.76
CA MET A 16 -1.36 -0.04 -8.45
C MET A 16 -2.33 0.68 -7.50
N LEU A 17 -2.63 0.11 -6.33
CA LEU A 17 -3.49 0.74 -5.32
C LEU A 17 -2.91 2.05 -4.77
N SER A 18 -1.58 2.18 -4.80
CA SER A 18 -0.86 3.35 -4.32
C SER A 18 -1.10 4.57 -5.21
N ILE A 19 -1.36 4.39 -6.51
CA ILE A 19 -1.68 5.50 -7.43
C ILE A 19 -2.92 6.25 -6.94
N VAL A 20 -3.98 5.53 -6.60
CA VAL A 20 -5.22 6.12 -6.11
C VAL A 20 -4.98 6.82 -4.77
N GLY A 21 -4.23 6.19 -3.86
CA GLY A 21 -3.85 6.79 -2.59
C GLY A 21 -3.05 8.09 -2.70
N VAL A 22 -2.13 8.18 -3.68
CA VAL A 22 -1.38 9.42 -3.98
C VAL A 22 -2.32 10.51 -4.50
N ILE A 23 -3.21 10.19 -5.44
CA ILE A 23 -4.15 11.18 -6.02
C ILE A 23 -5.05 11.76 -4.92
N LEU A 24 -5.64 10.91 -4.06
CA LEU A 24 -6.47 11.40 -2.96
C LEU A 24 -5.67 12.23 -1.95
N ALA A 25 -4.41 11.90 -1.70
CA ALA A 25 -3.55 12.69 -0.82
C ALA A 25 -3.22 14.08 -1.41
N VAL A 26 -2.98 14.18 -2.72
CA VAL A 26 -2.76 15.46 -3.40
C VAL A 26 -4.04 16.32 -3.35
N ILE A 27 -5.19 15.72 -3.65
CA ILE A 27 -6.50 16.41 -3.58
C ILE A 27 -6.79 16.90 -2.16
N ALA A 28 -6.47 16.10 -1.14
CA ALA A 28 -6.62 16.51 0.25
C ALA A 28 -5.80 17.76 0.57
N LEU A 29 -4.58 17.88 0.03
CA LEU A 29 -3.69 19.02 0.24
C LEU A 29 -4.19 20.28 -0.45
N THR A 30 -4.68 20.17 -1.69
CA THR A 30 -5.23 21.30 -2.43
C THR A 30 -6.57 21.79 -1.87
N MET A 31 -7.31 20.93 -1.16
CA MET A 31 -8.59 21.28 -0.53
C MET A 31 -8.49 21.72 0.94
N THR A 32 -7.30 21.79 1.53
CA THR A 32 -7.12 22.14 2.95
C THR A 32 -7.65 23.52 3.32
N THR A 33 -7.60 24.48 2.40
CA THR A 33 -7.97 25.89 2.63
C THR A 33 -9.40 26.21 2.19
N THR A 34 -9.95 25.46 1.24
CA THR A 34 -11.28 25.68 0.65
C THR A 34 -12.37 24.80 1.24
N ASN A 35 -12.06 23.55 1.60
CA ASN A 35 -13.03 22.64 2.22
C ASN A 35 -12.35 21.62 3.18
N PRO A 36 -12.16 22.01 4.45
CA PRO A 36 -11.38 21.20 5.40
C PRO A 36 -12.04 19.88 5.79
N GLN A 37 -13.37 19.75 5.65
CA GLN A 37 -14.09 18.50 5.94
C GLN A 37 -13.79 17.42 4.88
N THR A 38 -13.84 17.81 3.60
CA THR A 38 -13.51 16.92 2.48
C THR A 38 -12.02 16.54 2.50
N ALA A 39 -11.14 17.49 2.84
CA ALA A 39 -9.70 17.24 2.97
C ALA A 39 -9.36 16.14 4.01
N ARG A 40 -10.06 16.14 5.17
CA ARG A 40 -9.89 15.09 6.19
C ARG A 40 -10.37 13.73 5.67
N THR A 41 -11.51 13.70 4.99
CA THR A 41 -12.07 12.47 4.43
C THR A 41 -11.14 11.86 3.38
N CYS A 42 -10.62 12.67 2.44
CA CYS A 42 -9.65 12.22 1.45
C CYS A 42 -8.35 11.70 2.10
N THR A 43 -7.90 12.33 3.19
CA THR A 43 -6.72 11.86 3.93
C THR A 43 -6.96 10.50 4.60
N ILE A 44 -8.13 10.31 5.22
CA ILE A 44 -8.49 9.03 5.84
C ILE A 44 -8.58 7.93 4.80
N ILE A 45 -9.25 8.17 3.66
CA ILE A 45 -9.37 7.18 2.58
C ILE A 45 -7.99 6.84 2.01
N SER A 46 -7.11 7.83 1.83
CA SER A 46 -5.72 7.62 1.39
C SER A 46 -4.92 6.73 2.36
N TRP A 47 -5.13 6.88 3.67
CA TRP A 47 -4.55 6.00 4.69
C TRP A 47 -5.14 4.59 4.66
N VAL A 48 -6.44 4.45 4.47
CA VAL A 48 -7.11 3.14 4.36
C VAL A 48 -6.60 2.38 3.14
N LEU A 49 -6.50 3.05 1.98
CA LEU A 49 -5.95 2.45 0.77
C LEU A 49 -4.50 1.99 0.95
N PHE A 50 -3.67 2.80 1.61
CA PHE A 50 -2.30 2.42 1.95
C PHE A 50 -2.26 1.23 2.91
N GLY A 51 -3.10 1.20 3.95
CA GLY A 51 -3.14 0.12 4.92
C GLY A 51 -3.65 -1.21 4.33
N VAL A 52 -4.70 -1.16 3.50
CA VAL A 52 -5.23 -2.34 2.80
C VAL A 52 -4.24 -2.87 1.78
N GLY A 53 -3.59 -1.97 1.02
CA GLY A 53 -2.45 -2.34 0.20
C GLY A 53 -1.41 -3.07 1.04
N THR A 54 -0.88 -2.41 2.08
CA THR A 54 0.12 -2.96 3.02
C THR A 54 -0.22 -4.38 3.47
N ALA A 55 -1.45 -4.60 3.94
CA ALA A 55 -1.94 -5.90 4.36
C ALA A 55 -1.90 -6.95 3.24
N LEU A 56 -2.33 -6.62 2.03
CA LEU A 56 -2.28 -7.52 0.88
C LEU A 56 -0.84 -7.93 0.52
N TYR A 57 0.14 -7.02 0.58
CA TYR A 57 1.55 -7.41 0.34
C TYR A 57 2.03 -8.36 1.38
N VAL A 58 1.77 -8.07 2.65
CA VAL A 58 2.22 -8.91 3.75
C VAL A 58 1.66 -10.31 3.59
N VAL A 59 0.36 -10.44 3.27
CA VAL A 59 -0.27 -11.73 2.98
C VAL A 59 0.40 -12.42 1.80
N LEU A 60 0.52 -11.76 0.65
CA LEU A 60 1.16 -12.35 -0.54
C LEU A 60 2.61 -12.75 -0.28
N PHE A 61 3.37 -11.93 0.44
CA PHE A 61 4.75 -12.20 0.81
C PHE A 61 4.86 -13.46 1.66
N PHE A 62 3.99 -13.65 2.65
CA PHE A 62 3.99 -14.88 3.45
C PHE A 62 3.55 -16.10 2.63
N PHE A 63 2.54 -15.98 1.78
CA PHE A 63 2.09 -17.09 0.94
C PHE A 63 3.15 -17.51 -0.10
N TYR A 64 3.69 -16.56 -0.88
CA TYR A 64 4.74 -16.83 -1.85
C TYR A 64 6.06 -17.22 -1.18
N GLY A 65 6.40 -16.59 -0.06
CA GLY A 65 7.60 -16.91 0.72
C GLY A 65 7.53 -18.32 1.31
N ALA A 66 6.41 -18.70 1.91
CA ALA A 66 6.22 -20.07 2.42
C ALA A 66 6.23 -21.10 1.29
N MET A 67 5.56 -20.84 0.18
CA MET A 67 5.55 -21.76 -0.96
C MET A 67 6.93 -21.89 -1.61
N GLY A 68 7.66 -20.78 -1.76
CA GLY A 68 9.05 -20.77 -2.24
C GLY A 68 9.97 -21.54 -1.28
N LEU A 69 9.87 -21.28 0.02
CA LEU A 69 10.64 -22.00 1.05
C LEU A 69 10.35 -23.51 1.03
N MET A 70 9.08 -23.90 0.93
CA MET A 70 8.68 -25.30 0.80
C MET A 70 9.21 -25.94 -0.48
N SER A 71 9.24 -25.21 -1.61
CA SER A 71 9.83 -25.72 -2.86
C SER A 71 11.34 -25.96 -2.73
N VAL A 72 12.05 -25.09 -2.02
CA VAL A 72 13.48 -25.28 -1.72
C VAL A 72 13.68 -26.52 -0.87
N PHE A 73 12.91 -26.69 0.22
CA PHE A 73 13.01 -27.89 1.05
C PHE A 73 12.65 -29.18 0.31
N ALA A 74 11.58 -29.17 -0.49
CA ALA A 74 11.18 -30.32 -1.29
C ALA A 74 12.26 -30.71 -2.32
N THR A 75 12.92 -29.72 -2.93
CA THR A 75 14.03 -29.97 -3.86
C THR A 75 15.24 -30.57 -3.14
N ASN A 76 15.57 -30.11 -1.93
CA ASN A 76 16.71 -30.65 -1.15
C ASN A 76 16.45 -32.05 -0.59
N SER A 77 15.20 -32.45 -0.35
CA SER A 77 14.85 -33.80 0.09
C SER A 77 14.83 -34.86 -1.02
N ALA A 78 14.99 -34.44 -2.28
CA ALA A 78 14.96 -35.34 -3.45
C ALA A 78 16.35 -35.85 -3.88
N TYR A 79 17.42 -35.47 -3.16
CA TYR A 79 18.79 -35.93 -3.36
C TYR A 79 19.26 -36.82 -2.21
#